data_AF-A0A967GUN4-F1
#
_entry.id   AF-A0A967GUN4-F1
#
_cell.length_a   1.000
_cell.length_b   1.000
_cell.length_c   1.000
_cell.angle_alpha   90.00
_cell.angle_beta   90.00
_cell.angle_gamma   90.00
#
_symmetry.space_group_name_H-M   'P 1'
#
loop_
_entity.id
_entity.type
_entity.pdbx_description
1 polymer ?
#
loop_
_entity_poly.entity_id
_entity_poly.type
_entity_poly.pdbx_seq_one_letter_code
_entity_poly.pdbx_strand_id
1 'polypeptide(L)'
;GIAARSDEHLEVLANLTRVLGDEELIYQLSETNDRQDIITELVRSRKKVAPATKGKSLAEFTEAVEVTISGGHGLHARPATAFVDTAKQFSADIRVGFNGKVADGKSLVALLQLGVEGGKKIRISAEGPDADKALKALETAVKAGLGDEEEEAPEAAAPSPVLAWNPEAVGLTIPGLSASPGLAVGNIRHYVHRKIVVEATAKDPAAEAKALNQAIATAQVELDQLYEEVKERSGAGRAAIFRAHAEFLNDPELIEETIGIINEGHSAGWAWQKAIEERVASMKAVGDKLIAARAADLGDVGHRVLKLIAGVVDDEPFIPDEPVILIAEDLTPSDTASLDPNYILGFCTASGGPTSHTAIIARSLGIPAI
;
A
#
# COMPACT_ATOMS: atom_id res chain seq x y z
N GLY A 1 -20.11 13.92 40.95
CA GLY A 1 -20.26 13.24 39.65
C GLY A 1 -21.12 14.09 38.76
N ILE A 2 -20.52 14.62 37.69
CA ILE A 2 -21.25 15.06 36.50
C ILE A 2 -20.72 14.13 35.41
N ALA A 3 -21.43 13.03 35.19
CA ALA A 3 -21.14 12.14 34.08
C ALA A 3 -21.60 12.86 32.80
N ALA A 4 -20.65 13.28 31.97
CA ALA A 4 -20.96 13.72 30.62
C ALA A 4 -21.49 12.51 29.83
N ARG A 5 -22.65 12.67 29.21
CA ARG A 5 -23.42 11.62 28.53
C ARG A 5 -23.21 11.63 27.00
N SER A 6 -22.18 12.30 26.52
CA SER A 6 -21.82 12.44 25.11
C SER A 6 -20.39 12.95 24.98
N ASP A 7 -19.70 12.58 23.89
CA ASP A 7 -18.35 13.08 23.53
C ASP A 7 -18.32 14.57 23.16
N GLU A 8 -19.46 15.27 23.23
CA GLU A 8 -19.63 16.69 22.90
C GLU A 8 -18.71 17.61 23.73
N HIS A 9 -18.38 17.23 24.97
CA HIS A 9 -17.45 18.01 25.79
C HIS A 9 -16.01 17.99 25.25
N LEU A 10 -15.59 16.91 24.57
CA LEU A 10 -14.27 16.84 23.94
C LEU A 10 -14.16 17.81 22.77
N GLU A 11 -15.25 17.99 22.01
CA GLU A 11 -15.32 18.94 20.90
C GLU A 11 -15.26 20.39 21.40
N VAL A 12 -15.98 20.69 22.49
CA VAL A 12 -15.92 22.01 23.14
C VAL A 12 -14.52 22.30 23.67
N LEU A 13 -13.86 21.33 24.33
CA LEU A 13 -12.49 21.49 24.81
C LEU A 13 -11.49 21.73 23.66
N ALA A 14 -11.60 20.95 22.57
CA ALA A 14 -10.74 21.11 21.39
C ALA A 14 -10.92 22.49 20.72
N ASN A 15 -12.16 22.98 20.64
CA ASN A 15 -12.45 24.31 20.11
C ASN A 15 -11.92 25.42 21.02
N LEU A 16 -11.94 25.21 22.34
CA LEU A 16 -11.36 26.15 23.31
C LEU A 16 -9.83 26.20 23.21
N THR A 17 -9.17 25.06 23.01
CA THR A 17 -7.71 25.00 22.77
C THR A 17 -7.32 25.74 21.49
N ARG A 18 -8.14 25.66 20.43
CA ARG A 18 -7.95 26.43 19.20
C ARG A 18 -8.04 27.93 19.44
N VAL A 19 -9.07 28.40 20.15
CA VAL A 19 -9.23 29.82 20.49
C VAL A 19 -8.02 30.30 21.30
N LEU A 20 -7.54 29.50 22.25
CA LEU A 20 -6.36 29.84 23.05
C LEU A 20 -5.04 29.90 22.25
N GLY A 21 -5.00 29.35 21.04
CA GLY A 21 -3.84 29.38 20.13
C GLY A 21 -3.83 30.55 19.15
N ASP A 22 -4.87 31.41 19.16
CA ASP A 22 -5.03 32.52 18.23
C ASP A 22 -5.22 33.84 19.01
N GLU A 23 -4.12 34.58 19.20
CA GLU A 23 -4.11 35.81 20.02
C GLU A 23 -5.05 36.90 19.50
N GLU A 24 -5.26 36.97 18.18
CA GLU A 24 -6.14 37.96 17.55
C GLU A 24 -7.62 37.61 17.81
N LEU A 25 -7.95 36.32 17.75
CA LEU A 25 -9.28 35.81 18.06
C LEU A 25 -9.62 35.92 19.55
N ILE A 26 -8.65 35.70 20.45
CA ILE A 26 -8.82 35.94 21.89
C ILE A 26 -9.17 37.40 22.15
N TYR A 27 -8.45 38.32 21.51
CA TYR A 27 -8.72 39.76 21.66
C TYR A 27 -10.12 40.11 21.16
N GLN A 28 -10.52 39.65 19.97
CA GLN A 28 -11.86 39.87 19.42
C GLN A 28 -12.98 39.30 20.31
N LEU A 29 -12.82 38.06 20.80
CA LEU A 29 -13.81 37.43 21.68
C LEU A 29 -13.85 38.06 23.08
N SER A 30 -12.77 38.70 23.53
CA SER A 30 -12.71 39.39 24.81
C SER A 30 -13.43 40.75 24.80
N GLU A 31 -13.55 41.38 23.62
CA GLU A 31 -14.19 42.70 23.47
C GLU A 31 -15.61 42.64 22.88
N THR A 32 -16.04 41.50 22.31
CA THR A 32 -17.40 41.36 21.76
C THR A 32 -18.46 41.33 22.86
N ASN A 33 -19.56 42.05 22.62
CA ASN A 33 -20.78 41.97 23.44
C ASN A 33 -21.88 41.13 22.76
N ASP A 34 -21.60 40.59 21.57
CA ASP A 34 -22.53 39.71 20.87
C ASP A 34 -22.27 38.26 21.30
N ARG A 35 -23.26 37.69 22.00
CA ARG A 35 -23.23 36.28 22.41
C ARG A 35 -23.11 35.34 21.21
N GLN A 36 -23.60 35.76 20.05
CA GLN A 36 -23.62 34.94 18.85
C GLN A 36 -22.22 34.77 18.24
N ASP A 37 -21.31 35.73 18.42
CA ASP A 37 -19.91 35.60 17.99
C ASP A 37 -19.20 34.50 18.78
N ILE A 38 -19.39 34.50 20.11
CA ILE A 38 -18.83 33.49 21.02
C ILE A 38 -19.37 32.10 20.69
N ILE A 39 -20.68 31.97 20.49
CA ILE A 39 -21.30 30.70 20.11
C ILE A 39 -20.81 30.25 18.73
N THR A 40 -20.74 31.16 17.76
CA THR A 40 -20.29 30.85 16.40
C THR A 40 -18.87 30.30 16.41
N GLU A 41 -17.99 30.85 17.24
CA GLU A 41 -16.59 30.45 17.28
C GLU A 41 -16.33 29.19 18.11
N LEU A 42 -17.11 28.97 19.18
CA LEU A 42 -17.03 27.75 20.01
C LEU A 42 -17.76 26.53 19.40
N VAL A 43 -18.77 26.77 18.54
CA VAL A 43 -19.56 25.74 17.85
C VAL A 43 -19.13 25.60 16.39
N ARG A 44 -18.09 26.30 15.95
CA ARG A 44 -17.45 26.06 14.66
C ARG A 44 -16.78 24.69 14.68
N SER A 45 -17.57 23.61 14.58
CA SER A 45 -17.08 22.27 14.27
C SER A 45 -16.18 22.45 13.09
N ARG A 46 -14.93 21.98 13.25
CA ARG A 46 -13.86 21.96 12.26
C ARG A 46 -14.54 21.97 10.89
N LYS A 47 -14.60 23.14 10.23
CA LYS A 47 -15.04 23.19 8.85
C LYS A 47 -14.06 22.22 8.24
N LYS A 48 -14.54 21.02 7.92
CA LYS A 48 -13.74 19.95 7.35
C LYS A 48 -13.06 20.69 6.22
N VAL A 49 -11.78 21.02 6.39
CA VAL A 49 -10.97 21.42 5.28
C VAL A 49 -10.92 20.08 4.57
N ALA A 50 -11.92 19.89 3.69
CA ALA A 50 -11.89 18.82 2.75
C ALA A 50 -10.48 18.91 2.16
N PRO A 51 -9.72 17.81 2.13
CA PRO A 51 -8.41 17.83 1.51
C PRO A 51 -8.59 18.57 0.18
N ALA A 52 -7.77 19.60 -0.01
CA ALA A 52 -7.85 20.48 -1.15
C ALA A 52 -7.33 19.74 -2.39
N THR A 53 -8.11 18.78 -2.85
CA THR A 53 -8.07 18.12 -4.15
C THR A 53 -9.47 17.59 -4.41
N LYS A 54 -10.45 18.50 -4.58
CA LYS A 54 -11.53 18.21 -5.53
C LYS A 54 -10.85 18.18 -6.89
N GLY A 55 -10.38 17.00 -7.31
CA GLY A 55 -9.92 16.77 -8.67
C GLY A 55 -11.01 17.27 -9.63
N LYS A 56 -10.60 18.00 -10.67
CA LYS A 56 -11.50 18.44 -11.72
C LYS A 56 -12.32 17.25 -12.22
N SER A 57 -13.62 17.45 -12.39
CA SER A 57 -14.50 16.42 -12.97
C SER A 57 -14.02 16.08 -14.38
N LEU A 58 -14.18 14.82 -14.84
CA LEU A 58 -13.87 14.46 -16.24
C LEU A 58 -14.59 15.34 -17.27
N ALA A 59 -15.70 15.97 -16.87
CA ALA A 59 -16.46 16.91 -17.68
C ALA A 59 -15.75 18.25 -17.93
N GLU A 60 -14.70 18.58 -17.17
CA GLU A 60 -13.95 19.83 -17.25
C GLU A 60 -12.72 19.74 -18.18
N PHE A 61 -12.38 18.53 -18.66
CA PHE A 61 -11.26 18.31 -19.56
C PHE A 61 -11.72 18.30 -21.02
N THR A 62 -11.21 19.25 -21.81
CA THR A 62 -11.56 19.44 -23.23
C THR A 62 -11.04 18.32 -24.13
N GLU A 63 -9.87 17.76 -23.80
CA GLU A 63 -9.22 16.70 -24.57
C GLU A 63 -9.40 15.35 -23.86
N ALA A 64 -10.00 14.38 -24.55
CA ALA A 64 -10.17 13.03 -24.03
C ALA A 64 -10.20 11.98 -25.14
N VAL A 65 -9.75 10.77 -24.81
CA VAL A 65 -9.83 9.58 -25.67
C VAL A 65 -10.54 8.46 -24.93
N GLU A 66 -11.34 7.67 -25.64
CA GLU A 66 -11.91 6.43 -25.12
C GLU A 66 -11.08 5.24 -25.59
N VAL A 67 -10.65 4.42 -24.64
CA VAL A 67 -9.86 3.22 -24.92
C VAL A 67 -10.47 2.03 -24.21
N THR A 68 -10.28 0.84 -24.79
CA THR A 68 -10.73 -0.42 -24.18
C THR A 68 -9.54 -1.07 -23.52
N ILE A 69 -9.66 -1.40 -22.22
CA ILE A 69 -8.63 -2.18 -21.54
C ILE A 69 -8.67 -3.59 -22.11
N SER A 70 -7.57 -3.97 -22.76
CA SER A 70 -7.33 -5.32 -23.26
C SER A 70 -6.75 -6.19 -22.13
N GLY A 71 -6.88 -7.52 -22.25
CA GLY A 71 -6.43 -8.48 -21.21
C GLY A 71 -7.57 -9.02 -20.34
N GLY A 72 -7.40 -10.23 -19.82
CA GLY A 72 -8.42 -10.96 -19.06
C GLY A 72 -8.69 -10.41 -17.65
N HIS A 73 -7.74 -9.66 -17.09
CA HIS A 73 -7.77 -9.23 -15.69
C HIS A 73 -7.95 -7.72 -15.47
N GLY A 74 -8.02 -6.91 -16.56
CA GLY A 74 -8.32 -5.48 -16.48
C GLY A 74 -7.16 -4.61 -15.98
N LEU A 75 -7.45 -3.45 -15.38
CA LEU A 75 -6.44 -2.51 -14.89
C LEU A 75 -5.96 -2.91 -13.48
N HIS A 76 -5.30 -4.07 -13.38
CA HIS A 76 -4.63 -4.54 -12.16
C HIS A 76 -3.19 -3.97 -12.07
N ALA A 77 -2.42 -4.34 -11.03
CA ALA A 77 -1.16 -3.66 -10.71
C ALA A 77 -0.16 -3.55 -11.86
N ARG A 78 0.10 -4.60 -12.65
CA ARG A 78 1.10 -4.49 -13.73
C ARG A 78 0.66 -3.57 -14.88
N PRO A 79 -0.53 -3.75 -15.49
CA PRO A 79 -1.08 -2.78 -16.44
C PRO A 79 -1.20 -1.37 -15.87
N ALA A 80 -1.61 -1.24 -14.60
CA ALA A 80 -1.74 0.04 -13.93
C ALA A 80 -0.38 0.71 -13.70
N THR A 81 0.67 -0.04 -13.30
CA THR A 81 2.05 0.47 -13.19
C THR A 81 2.54 0.94 -14.54
N ALA A 82 2.39 0.15 -15.61
CA ALA A 82 2.80 0.57 -16.96
C ALA A 82 2.04 1.81 -17.45
N PHE A 83 0.77 1.94 -17.07
CA PHE A 83 -0.04 3.14 -17.34
C PHE A 83 0.54 4.35 -16.59
N VAL A 84 0.80 4.22 -15.29
CA VAL A 84 1.34 5.31 -14.47
C VAL A 84 2.75 5.71 -14.92
N ASP A 85 3.62 4.76 -15.23
CA ASP A 85 4.96 5.00 -15.78
C ASP A 85 4.90 5.81 -17.06
N THR A 86 3.92 5.52 -17.92
CA THR A 86 3.67 6.30 -19.13
C THR A 86 3.14 7.69 -18.80
N ALA A 87 2.17 7.79 -17.88
CA ALA A 87 1.56 9.06 -17.48
C ALA A 87 2.57 10.03 -16.81
N LYS A 88 3.49 9.52 -15.99
CA LYS A 88 4.52 10.29 -15.28
C LYS A 88 5.57 10.92 -16.21
N GLN A 89 5.68 10.47 -17.46
CA GLN A 89 6.57 11.09 -18.46
C GLN A 89 6.08 12.46 -18.94
N PHE A 90 4.84 12.83 -18.63
CA PHE A 90 4.21 14.05 -19.09
C PHE A 90 3.89 15.00 -17.94
N SER A 91 3.95 16.31 -18.21
CA SER A 91 3.61 17.35 -17.24
C SER A 91 2.10 17.56 -17.12
N ALA A 92 1.31 17.12 -18.10
CA ALA A 92 -0.15 17.23 -18.11
C ALA A 92 -0.81 16.63 -16.86
N ASP A 93 -1.91 17.25 -16.42
CA ASP A 93 -2.87 16.65 -15.49
C ASP A 93 -3.65 15.60 -16.26
N ILE A 94 -3.57 14.34 -15.84
CA ILE A 94 -4.14 13.19 -16.54
C ILE A 94 -5.19 12.56 -15.62
N ARG A 95 -6.41 12.40 -16.11
CA ARG A 95 -7.53 11.80 -15.37
C ARG A 95 -8.08 10.59 -16.11
N VAL A 96 -8.43 9.56 -15.35
CA VAL A 96 -9.04 8.33 -15.88
C VAL A 96 -10.44 8.16 -15.30
N GLY A 97 -11.41 8.05 -16.19
CA GLY A 97 -12.83 7.92 -15.86
C GLY A 97 -13.35 6.52 -16.14
N PHE A 98 -14.06 5.95 -15.17
CA PHE A 98 -14.77 4.68 -15.32
C PHE A 98 -16.00 4.61 -14.41
N ASN A 99 -17.16 4.22 -14.96
CA ASN A 99 -18.42 4.08 -14.22
C ASN A 99 -18.79 5.27 -13.31
N GLY A 100 -18.54 6.50 -13.78
CA GLY A 100 -18.81 7.73 -13.02
C GLY A 100 -17.79 8.04 -11.92
N LYS A 101 -16.79 7.17 -11.70
CA LYS A 101 -15.62 7.46 -10.87
C LYS A 101 -14.52 8.09 -11.72
N VAL A 102 -13.67 8.87 -11.05
CA VAL A 102 -12.50 9.53 -11.65
C VAL A 102 -11.30 9.22 -10.77
N ALA A 103 -10.17 8.91 -11.39
CA ALA A 103 -8.89 8.71 -10.73
C ALA A 103 -7.82 9.62 -11.35
N ASP A 104 -6.81 9.98 -10.56
CA ASP A 104 -5.56 10.52 -11.08
C ASP A 104 -4.82 9.45 -11.89
N GLY A 105 -4.48 9.76 -13.14
CA GLY A 105 -3.74 8.85 -14.02
C GLY A 105 -2.29 8.61 -13.61
N LYS A 106 -1.77 9.40 -12.67
CA LYS A 106 -0.43 9.26 -12.09
C LYS A 106 -0.44 8.58 -10.71
N SER A 107 -1.62 8.26 -10.17
CA SER A 107 -1.77 7.49 -8.92
C SER A 107 -2.12 6.04 -9.23
N LEU A 108 -1.19 5.14 -8.92
CA LEU A 108 -1.41 3.70 -9.04
C LEU A 108 -2.62 3.28 -8.21
N VAL A 109 -2.73 3.77 -6.98
CA VAL A 109 -3.80 3.32 -6.10
C VAL A 109 -5.17 3.83 -6.54
N ALA A 110 -5.24 5.08 -7.04
CA ALA A 110 -6.50 5.63 -7.56
C ALA A 110 -6.99 4.85 -8.79
N LEU A 111 -6.07 4.46 -9.67
CA LEU A 111 -6.39 3.62 -10.83
C LEU A 111 -6.91 2.23 -10.42
N LEU A 112 -6.28 1.58 -9.44
CA LEU A 112 -6.76 0.28 -8.94
C LEU A 112 -8.16 0.38 -8.32
N GLN A 113 -8.47 1.48 -7.61
CA GLN A 113 -9.78 1.71 -7.01
C GLN A 113 -10.92 1.94 -8.02
N LEU A 114 -10.60 2.23 -9.29
CA LEU A 114 -11.60 2.26 -10.35
C LEU A 114 -12.21 0.86 -10.57
N GLY A 115 -11.45 -0.21 -10.33
CA GLY A 115 -11.92 -1.59 -10.51
C GLY A 115 -12.27 -1.89 -11.97
N VAL A 116 -11.44 -1.44 -12.92
CA VAL A 116 -11.69 -1.62 -14.35
C VAL A 116 -11.40 -3.06 -14.74
N GLU A 117 -12.45 -3.80 -15.11
CA GLU A 117 -12.33 -5.18 -15.62
C GLU A 117 -11.87 -5.22 -17.09
N GLY A 118 -11.36 -6.38 -17.52
CA GLY A 118 -11.00 -6.64 -18.91
C GLY A 118 -12.15 -6.43 -19.89
N GLY A 119 -11.86 -5.85 -21.06
CA GLY A 119 -12.84 -5.57 -22.11
C GLY A 119 -13.76 -4.38 -21.84
N LYS A 120 -13.57 -3.65 -20.73
CA LYS A 120 -14.31 -2.43 -20.42
C LYS A 120 -13.64 -1.21 -21.04
N LYS A 121 -14.46 -0.20 -21.32
CA LYS A 121 -13.99 1.10 -21.82
C LYS A 121 -13.70 2.04 -20.66
N ILE A 122 -12.58 2.74 -20.76
CA ILE A 122 -12.23 3.87 -19.90
C ILE A 122 -12.13 5.14 -20.74
N ARG A 123 -12.31 6.28 -20.09
CA ARG A 123 -12.07 7.59 -20.69
C ARG A 123 -10.82 8.19 -20.08
N ILE A 124 -9.82 8.48 -20.90
CA ILE A 124 -8.59 9.17 -20.49
C ILE A 124 -8.71 10.61 -20.92
N SER A 125 -8.56 11.53 -19.98
CA SER A 125 -8.58 12.97 -20.22
C SER A 125 -7.24 13.58 -19.83
N ALA A 126 -6.79 14.61 -20.54
CA ALA A 126 -5.56 15.32 -20.19
C ALA A 126 -5.71 16.83 -20.36
N GLU A 127 -5.02 17.61 -19.53
CA GLU A 127 -4.92 19.06 -19.63
C GLU A 127 -3.49 19.50 -19.31
N GLY A 128 -2.91 20.36 -20.14
CA GLY A 128 -1.56 20.87 -19.93
C GLY A 128 -0.75 21.00 -21.22
N PRO A 129 0.54 21.39 -21.10
CA PRO A 129 1.37 21.75 -22.24
C PRO A 129 1.67 20.57 -23.19
N ASP A 130 1.52 19.33 -22.73
CA ASP A 130 1.80 18.10 -23.46
C ASP A 130 0.61 17.11 -23.47
N ALA A 131 -0.62 17.60 -23.24
CA ALA A 131 -1.84 16.80 -23.18
C ALA A 131 -2.05 15.90 -24.43
N ASP A 132 -1.99 16.47 -25.63
CA ASP A 132 -2.07 15.73 -26.90
C ASP A 132 -1.05 14.57 -27.01
N LYS A 133 0.17 14.79 -26.50
CA LYS A 133 1.23 13.77 -26.54
C LYS A 133 0.96 12.68 -25.51
N ALA A 134 0.52 13.07 -24.31
CA ALA A 134 0.15 12.15 -23.24
C ALA A 134 -1.00 11.22 -23.67
N LEU A 135 -2.07 11.78 -24.25
CA LEU A 135 -3.22 10.99 -24.72
C LEU A 135 -2.82 9.98 -25.80
N LYS A 136 -2.00 10.38 -26.78
CA LYS A 136 -1.51 9.48 -27.83
C LYS A 136 -0.61 8.36 -27.28
N ALA A 137 0.27 8.69 -26.35
CA ALA A 137 1.16 7.72 -25.72
C ALA A 137 0.37 6.70 -24.91
N LEU A 138 -0.56 7.16 -24.06
CA LEU A 138 -1.42 6.29 -23.26
C LEU A 138 -2.36 5.44 -24.13
N GLU A 139 -2.94 6.02 -25.18
CA GLU A 139 -3.76 5.26 -26.13
C GLU A 139 -2.94 4.15 -26.80
N THR A 140 -1.71 4.43 -27.19
CA THR A 140 -0.80 3.45 -27.79
C THR A 140 -0.43 2.36 -26.79
N ALA A 141 -0.09 2.74 -25.55
CA ALA A 141 0.26 1.80 -24.49
C ALA A 141 -0.92 0.87 -24.14
N VAL A 142 -2.15 1.41 -24.04
CA VAL A 142 -3.37 0.61 -23.80
C VAL A 142 -3.66 -0.34 -24.96
N LYS A 143 -3.50 0.10 -26.21
CA LYS A 143 -3.66 -0.77 -27.39
C LYS A 143 -2.60 -1.85 -27.49
N ALA A 144 -1.39 -1.58 -26.99
CA ALA A 144 -0.31 -2.56 -26.88
C ALA A 144 -0.47 -3.51 -25.69
N GLY A 145 -1.54 -3.37 -24.88
CA GLY A 145 -1.82 -4.23 -23.75
C GLY A 145 -1.13 -3.85 -22.44
N LEU A 146 -0.52 -2.67 -22.33
CA LEU A 146 0.16 -2.19 -21.09
C LEU A 146 1.22 -3.16 -20.54
N GLY A 147 1.91 -3.87 -21.44
CA GLY A 147 2.88 -4.89 -21.03
C GLY A 147 2.25 -6.10 -20.35
N ASP A 148 0.93 -6.28 -20.50
CA ASP A 148 0.19 -7.44 -19.99
C ASP A 148 0.37 -8.66 -20.90
N GLU A 149 1.61 -9.13 -21.04
CA GLU A 149 1.87 -10.46 -21.60
C GLU A 149 1.36 -11.47 -20.57
N GLU A 150 0.33 -12.26 -20.89
CA GLU A 150 -0.23 -13.30 -20.01
C GLU A 150 0.90 -13.89 -19.15
N GLU A 151 0.85 -13.64 -17.83
CA GLU A 151 1.70 -14.38 -16.91
C GLU A 151 1.44 -15.83 -17.27
N GLU A 152 2.45 -16.53 -17.80
CA GLU A 152 2.36 -17.97 -17.97
C GLU A 152 1.86 -18.47 -16.62
N ALA A 153 0.61 -18.95 -16.61
CA ALA A 153 -0.01 -19.47 -15.41
C ALA A 153 1.04 -20.38 -14.79
N PRO A 154 1.45 -20.13 -13.53
CA PRO A 154 2.64 -20.76 -12.97
C PRO A 154 2.54 -22.24 -13.32
N GLU A 155 3.47 -22.71 -14.15
CA GLU A 155 3.41 -24.00 -14.82
C GLU A 155 2.86 -24.99 -13.80
N ALA A 156 1.68 -25.56 -14.09
CA ALA A 156 0.91 -26.33 -13.14
C ALA A 156 1.88 -27.23 -12.38
N ALA A 157 2.03 -26.95 -11.08
CA ALA A 157 3.16 -27.43 -10.29
C ALA A 157 3.40 -28.89 -10.67
N ALA A 158 4.57 -29.17 -11.27
CA ALA A 158 4.94 -30.53 -11.61
C ALA A 158 4.60 -31.40 -10.40
N PRO A 159 3.89 -32.53 -10.57
CA PRO A 159 3.37 -33.29 -9.45
C PRO A 159 4.51 -33.46 -8.45
N SER A 160 4.31 -32.94 -7.24
CA SER A 160 5.35 -32.96 -6.22
C SER A 160 5.86 -34.38 -6.15
N PRO A 161 7.18 -34.63 -6.23
CA PRO A 161 7.69 -35.98 -6.14
C PRO A 161 7.08 -36.60 -4.89
N VAL A 162 6.39 -37.72 -5.06
CA VAL A 162 5.83 -38.44 -3.92
C VAL A 162 7.03 -38.86 -3.10
N LEU A 163 7.29 -38.11 -2.03
CA LEU A 163 8.33 -38.46 -1.09
C LEU A 163 7.97 -39.84 -0.56
N ALA A 164 8.85 -40.82 -0.78
CA ALA A 164 8.71 -42.19 -0.25
C ALA A 164 8.93 -42.23 1.27
N TRP A 165 8.58 -41.15 1.96
CA TRP A 165 8.57 -41.02 3.39
C TRP A 165 7.11 -40.99 3.83
N ASN A 166 6.68 -42.07 4.45
CA ASN A 166 5.40 -42.12 5.13
C ASN A 166 5.69 -41.97 6.62
N PRO A 167 5.15 -40.96 7.32
CA PRO A 167 5.37 -40.84 8.75
C PRO A 167 4.83 -42.11 9.44
N GLU A 168 5.71 -42.88 10.09
CA GLU A 168 5.28 -43.84 11.09
C GLU A 168 4.64 -43.01 12.21
N ALA A 169 3.33 -43.15 12.41
CA ALA A 169 2.55 -42.26 13.25
C ALA A 169 3.07 -42.28 14.70
N VAL A 170 3.82 -41.24 15.09
CA VAL A 170 4.21 -40.98 16.50
C VAL A 170 3.66 -39.63 16.99
N GLY A 171 2.92 -38.86 16.18
CA GLY A 171 2.45 -37.52 16.56
C GLY A 171 1.26 -36.97 15.76
N LEU A 172 0.96 -35.68 15.98
CA LEU A 172 -0.09 -34.93 15.30
C LEU A 172 0.33 -34.62 13.85
N THR A 173 -0.55 -34.91 12.89
CA THR A 173 -0.37 -34.53 11.47
C THR A 173 -1.36 -33.44 11.13
N ILE A 174 -0.88 -32.33 10.57
CA ILE A 174 -1.69 -31.21 10.10
C ILE A 174 -1.57 -31.15 8.57
N PRO A 175 -2.65 -31.40 7.81
CA PRO A 175 -2.61 -31.28 6.36
C PRO A 175 -2.58 -29.79 5.94
N GLY A 176 -1.94 -29.49 4.81
CA GLY A 176 -1.88 -28.15 4.23
C GLY A 176 -1.70 -28.19 2.71
N LEU A 177 -1.68 -27.02 2.08
CA LEU A 177 -1.52 -26.89 0.62
C LEU A 177 -0.04 -26.69 0.30
N SER A 178 0.60 -27.59 -0.44
CA SER A 178 2.01 -27.41 -0.78
C SER A 178 2.21 -26.14 -1.60
N ALA A 179 2.89 -25.16 -1.01
CA ALA A 179 3.30 -23.92 -1.66
C ALA A 179 4.64 -24.12 -2.39
N SER A 180 5.62 -24.76 -1.72
CA SER A 180 6.94 -25.09 -2.28
C SER A 180 7.33 -26.52 -1.88
N PRO A 181 7.71 -27.39 -2.83
CA PRO A 181 7.98 -28.79 -2.54
C PRO A 181 9.30 -28.99 -1.78
N GLY A 182 9.34 -30.00 -0.92
CA GLY A 182 10.55 -30.45 -0.23
C GLY A 182 10.24 -31.11 1.11
N LEU A 183 11.29 -31.58 1.77
CA LEU A 183 11.20 -32.18 3.11
C LEU A 183 12.16 -31.43 4.03
N ALA A 184 11.64 -30.84 5.10
CA ALA A 184 12.41 -30.16 6.14
C ALA A 184 12.14 -30.81 7.49
N VAL A 185 13.19 -30.96 8.31
CA VAL A 185 13.10 -31.43 9.69
C VAL A 185 13.94 -30.50 10.54
N GLY A 186 13.33 -29.88 11.55
CA GLY A 186 14.00 -28.91 12.42
C GLY A 186 13.08 -28.44 13.54
N ASN A 187 13.65 -27.65 14.45
CA ASN A 187 12.88 -27.03 15.53
C ASN A 187 11.90 -26.01 14.95
N ILE A 188 10.69 -25.95 15.50
CA ILE A 188 9.70 -24.95 15.10
C ILE A 188 9.98 -23.62 15.81
N ARG A 189 9.82 -22.51 15.08
CA ARG A 189 9.83 -21.17 15.64
C ARG A 189 8.59 -20.41 15.16
N HIS A 190 7.83 -19.89 16.11
CA HIS A 190 6.65 -19.09 15.79
C HIS A 190 7.07 -17.65 15.45
N TYR A 191 6.81 -17.23 14.22
CA TYR A 191 7.02 -15.89 13.72
C TYR A 191 5.74 -15.08 13.88
N VAL A 192 5.85 -13.94 14.57
CA VAL A 192 4.74 -13.04 14.83
C VAL A 192 5.16 -11.63 14.46
N HIS A 193 4.36 -10.99 13.62
CA HIS A 193 4.51 -9.57 13.33
C HIS A 193 4.33 -8.77 14.62
N ARG A 194 5.40 -8.14 15.11
CA ARG A 194 5.30 -7.22 16.24
C ARG A 194 4.74 -5.89 15.80
N LYS A 195 3.96 -5.27 16.68
CA LYS A 195 3.34 -3.98 16.43
C LYS A 195 4.40 -2.88 16.49
N ILE A 196 4.57 -2.15 15.39
CA ILE A 196 5.41 -0.96 15.36
C ILE A 196 4.68 0.14 16.14
N VAL A 197 5.37 0.78 17.09
CA VAL A 197 4.83 1.88 17.88
C VAL A 197 5.47 3.18 17.41
N VAL A 198 4.63 4.14 17.07
CA VAL A 198 5.04 5.48 16.62
C VAL A 198 4.43 6.53 17.52
N GLU A 199 5.13 7.66 17.74
CA GLU A 199 4.58 8.82 18.44
C GLU A 199 3.34 9.32 17.68
N ALA A 200 2.28 9.79 18.37
CA ALA A 200 1.05 10.22 17.69
C ALA A 200 1.09 11.67 17.17
N THR A 201 1.97 12.50 17.74
CA THR A 201 2.02 13.95 17.53
C THR A 201 3.39 14.38 17.01
N ALA A 202 3.40 15.30 16.05
CA ALA A 202 4.61 15.92 15.54
C ALA A 202 5.16 16.94 16.54
N LYS A 203 6.49 17.05 16.60
CA LYS A 203 7.17 18.18 17.26
C LYS A 203 7.42 19.33 16.27
N ASP A 204 7.79 18.99 15.04
CA ASP A 204 8.03 19.92 13.93
C ASP A 204 7.55 19.29 12.62
N PRO A 205 6.44 19.76 12.02
CA PRO A 205 5.91 19.23 10.77
C PRO A 205 6.93 19.20 9.62
N ALA A 206 7.85 20.16 9.54
CA ALA A 206 8.86 20.19 8.49
C ALA A 206 9.91 19.09 8.67
N ALA A 207 10.33 18.83 9.92
CA ALA A 207 11.23 17.74 10.25
C ALA A 207 10.57 16.37 10.00
N GLU A 208 9.29 16.21 10.36
CA GLU A 208 8.51 15.00 10.12
C GLU A 208 8.36 14.71 8.62
N ALA A 209 8.01 15.72 7.81
CA ALA A 209 7.92 15.57 6.36
C ALA A 209 9.28 15.18 5.73
N LYS A 210 10.39 15.71 6.26
CA LYS A 210 11.73 15.32 5.84
C LYS A 210 12.05 13.88 6.23
N ALA A 211 11.70 13.45 7.44
CA ALA A 211 11.90 12.09 7.91
C ALA A 211 11.10 11.08 7.06
N LEU A 212 9.84 11.40 6.74
CA LEU A 212 9.01 10.61 5.83
C LEU A 212 9.69 10.43 4.46
N ASN A 213 10.11 11.54 3.83
CA ASN A 213 10.75 11.49 2.53
C ASN A 213 12.06 10.67 2.53
N GLN A 214 12.84 10.76 3.62
CA GLN A 214 14.05 9.95 3.79
C GLN A 214 13.73 8.47 3.94
N ALA A 215 12.69 8.13 4.71
CA ALA A 215 12.24 6.75 4.90
C ALA A 215 11.71 6.15 3.59
N ILE A 216 10.90 6.89 2.83
CA ILE A 216 10.41 6.48 1.50
C ILE A 216 11.59 6.26 0.54
N ALA A 217 12.55 7.18 0.48
CA ALA A 217 13.73 7.05 -0.39
C ALA A 217 14.59 5.83 0.00
N THR A 218 14.71 5.53 1.29
CA THR A 218 15.46 4.37 1.77
C THR A 218 14.72 3.07 1.43
N ALA A 219 13.40 3.01 1.68
CA ALA A 219 12.58 1.86 1.31
C ALA A 219 12.58 1.59 -0.21
N GLN A 220 12.63 2.64 -1.04
CA GLN A 220 12.76 2.52 -2.48
C GLN A 220 14.06 1.80 -2.87
N VAL A 221 15.19 2.21 -2.28
CA VAL A 221 16.49 1.56 -2.52
C VAL A 221 16.47 0.10 -2.07
N GLU A 222 15.87 -0.21 -0.92
CA GLU A 222 15.73 -1.60 -0.44
C GLU A 222 14.89 -2.46 -1.40
N LEU A 223 13.80 -1.93 -1.93
CA LEU A 223 12.95 -2.63 -2.90
C LEU A 223 13.67 -2.85 -4.24
N ASP A 224 14.47 -1.90 -4.68
CA ASP A 224 15.27 -2.02 -5.91
C ASP A 224 16.38 -3.09 -5.75
N GLN A 225 17.01 -3.17 -4.58
CA GLN A 225 17.96 -4.23 -4.26
C GLN A 225 17.28 -5.61 -4.26
N LEU A 226 16.14 -5.71 -3.58
CA LEU A 226 15.35 -6.94 -3.51
C LEU A 226 14.89 -7.39 -4.90
N TYR A 227 14.50 -6.44 -5.76
CA TYR A 227 14.17 -6.70 -7.15
C TYR A 227 15.33 -7.36 -7.90
N GLU A 228 16.54 -6.79 -7.83
CA GLU A 228 17.70 -7.33 -8.54
C GLU A 228 18.13 -8.70 -7.99
N GLU A 229 18.11 -8.90 -6.67
CA GLU A 229 18.40 -10.20 -6.04
C GLU A 229 17.43 -11.30 -6.49
N VAL A 230 16.13 -11.02 -6.46
CA VAL A 230 15.11 -11.98 -6.90
C VAL A 230 15.20 -12.22 -8.40
N LYS A 231 15.49 -11.19 -9.20
CA LYS A 231 15.65 -11.29 -10.66
C LYS A 231 16.83 -12.17 -11.03
N GLU A 232 17.98 -12.01 -10.38
CA GLU A 232 19.17 -12.85 -10.61
C GLU A 232 18.89 -14.32 -10.26
N ARG A 233 18.19 -14.58 -9.16
CA ARG A 233 17.90 -15.93 -8.67
C ARG A 233 16.75 -16.62 -9.43
N SER A 234 15.75 -15.84 -9.84
CA SER A 234 14.40 -16.36 -10.11
C SER A 234 13.77 -15.86 -11.42
N GLY A 235 14.43 -14.94 -12.12
CA GLY A 235 13.96 -14.33 -13.35
C GLY A 235 13.14 -13.05 -13.16
N ALA A 236 13.08 -12.23 -14.21
CA ALA A 236 12.46 -10.91 -14.19
C ALA A 236 10.94 -10.91 -13.93
N GLY A 237 10.23 -11.96 -14.34
CA GLY A 237 8.78 -12.08 -14.12
C GLY A 237 8.42 -12.15 -12.63
N ARG A 238 9.11 -13.01 -11.87
CA ARG A 238 8.89 -13.15 -10.41
C ARG A 238 9.33 -11.90 -9.64
N ALA A 239 10.38 -11.23 -10.11
CA ALA A 239 10.84 -10.00 -9.48
C ALA A 239 9.89 -8.81 -9.72
N ALA A 240 9.06 -8.84 -10.77
CA ALA A 240 8.19 -7.72 -11.15
C ALA A 240 7.25 -7.23 -10.04
N ILE A 241 6.92 -8.10 -9.07
CA ILE A 241 6.14 -7.74 -7.87
C ILE A 241 6.77 -6.56 -7.12
N PHE A 242 8.10 -6.55 -6.97
CA PHE A 242 8.82 -5.49 -6.25
C PHE A 242 8.82 -4.15 -6.99
N ARG A 243 8.67 -4.15 -8.32
CA ARG A 243 8.45 -2.90 -9.07
C ARG A 243 7.10 -2.27 -8.76
N ALA A 244 6.06 -3.08 -8.63
CA ALA A 244 4.75 -2.59 -8.20
C ALA A 244 4.80 -2.06 -6.75
N HIS A 245 5.59 -2.70 -5.88
CA HIS A 245 5.81 -2.23 -4.51
C HIS A 245 6.50 -0.86 -4.48
N ALA A 246 7.55 -0.69 -5.28
CA ALA A 246 8.21 0.60 -5.47
C ALA A 246 7.25 1.67 -5.99
N GLU A 247 6.34 1.31 -6.90
CA GLU A 247 5.40 2.27 -7.46
C GLU A 247 4.35 2.74 -6.43
N PHE A 248 3.95 1.90 -5.47
CA PHE A 248 3.12 2.35 -4.34
C PHE A 248 3.78 3.43 -3.49
N LEU A 249 5.11 3.37 -3.29
CA LEU A 249 5.84 4.39 -2.53
C LEU A 249 5.89 5.74 -3.23
N ASN A 250 5.80 5.74 -4.56
CA ASN A 250 5.84 6.95 -5.39
C ASN A 250 4.43 7.41 -5.81
N ASP A 251 3.38 6.94 -5.13
CA ASP A 251 2.01 7.36 -5.39
C ASP A 251 1.78 8.79 -4.86
N PRO A 252 1.49 9.76 -5.74
CA PRO A 252 1.40 11.17 -5.34
C PRO A 252 0.23 11.44 -4.39
N GLU A 253 -0.91 10.75 -4.54
CA GLU A 253 -2.06 10.93 -3.65
C GLU A 253 -1.74 10.45 -2.23
N LEU A 254 -1.06 9.29 -2.10
CA LEU A 254 -0.62 8.78 -0.81
C LEU A 254 0.35 9.73 -0.09
N ILE A 255 1.32 10.28 -0.83
CA ILE A 255 2.30 11.22 -0.29
C ILE A 255 1.61 12.53 0.12
N GLU A 256 0.77 13.10 -0.74
CA GLU A 256 0.03 14.33 -0.45
C GLU A 256 -0.89 14.20 0.76
N GLU A 257 -1.62 13.08 0.86
CA GLU A 257 -2.47 12.78 2.00
C GLU A 257 -1.66 12.68 3.30
N THR A 258 -0.54 11.96 3.26
CA THR A 258 0.33 11.82 4.43
C THR A 258 0.90 13.18 4.88
N ILE A 259 1.38 14.00 3.93
CA ILE A 259 1.89 15.35 4.22
C ILE A 259 0.77 16.23 4.78
N GLY A 260 -0.46 16.11 4.26
CA GLY A 260 -1.64 16.78 4.79
C GLY A 260 -1.85 16.47 6.28
N ILE A 261 -1.82 15.18 6.65
CA ILE A 261 -1.98 14.74 8.04
C ILE A 261 -0.84 15.23 8.93
N ILE A 262 0.40 15.27 8.42
CA ILE A 262 1.55 15.82 9.17
C ILE A 262 1.35 17.32 9.46
N ASN A 263 0.87 18.08 8.47
CA ASN A 263 0.58 19.51 8.64
C ASN A 263 -0.56 19.78 9.64
N GLU A 264 -1.41 18.78 9.94
CA GLU A 264 -2.42 18.85 11.01
C GLU A 264 -1.83 18.62 12.42
N GLY A 265 -0.51 18.35 12.54
CA GLY A 265 0.21 18.19 13.81
C GLY A 265 0.47 16.74 14.21
N HIS A 266 0.27 15.78 13.31
CA HIS A 266 0.57 14.37 13.54
C HIS A 266 2.00 14.01 13.12
N SER A 267 2.61 13.03 13.80
CA SER A 267 3.96 12.56 13.44
C SER A 267 3.97 11.89 12.06
N ALA A 268 5.13 11.78 11.42
CA ALA A 268 5.30 11.09 10.16
C ALA A 268 4.85 9.62 10.24
N GLY A 269 5.21 8.93 11.32
CA GLY A 269 4.87 7.52 11.51
C GLY A 269 3.37 7.29 11.62
N TRP A 270 2.70 8.12 12.42
CA TRP A 270 1.25 8.01 12.59
C TRP A 270 0.49 8.40 11.31
N ALA A 271 0.91 9.50 10.67
CA ALA A 271 0.34 9.97 9.42
C ALA A 271 0.43 8.90 8.32
N TRP A 272 1.62 8.32 8.16
CA TRP A 272 1.87 7.27 7.17
C TRP A 272 1.05 6.02 7.45
N GLN A 273 1.05 5.55 8.70
CA GLN A 273 0.27 4.38 9.08
C GLN A 273 -1.22 4.58 8.76
N LYS A 274 -1.77 5.74 9.13
CA LYS A 274 -3.17 6.06 8.88
C LYS A 274 -3.50 6.10 7.38
N ALA A 275 -2.67 6.79 6.58
CA ALA A 275 -2.88 6.90 5.14
C ALA A 275 -2.85 5.51 4.47
N ILE A 276 -1.88 4.65 4.85
CA ILE A 276 -1.81 3.26 4.38
C ILE A 276 -3.07 2.48 4.78
N GLU A 277 -3.49 2.52 6.04
CA GLU A 277 -4.65 1.77 6.54
C GLU A 277 -5.95 2.16 5.80
N GLU A 278 -6.18 3.45 5.58
CA GLU A 278 -7.34 3.96 4.84
C GLU A 278 -7.31 3.51 3.36
N ARG A 279 -6.11 3.53 2.76
CA ARG A 279 -5.93 3.13 1.36
C ARG A 279 -6.07 1.62 1.15
N VAL A 280 -5.53 0.81 2.06
CA VAL A 280 -5.71 -0.64 2.07
C VAL A 280 -7.19 -1.00 2.25
N ALA A 281 -7.90 -0.33 3.17
CA ALA A 281 -9.32 -0.57 3.40
C ALA A 281 -10.18 -0.25 2.17
N SER A 282 -9.91 0.89 1.52
CA SER A 282 -10.64 1.30 0.31
C SER A 282 -10.37 0.39 -0.89
N MET A 283 -9.15 -0.12 -1.07
CA MET A 283 -8.85 -1.13 -2.10
C MET A 283 -9.59 -2.45 -1.84
N LYS A 284 -9.60 -2.93 -0.59
CA LYS A 284 -10.34 -4.15 -0.22
C LYS A 284 -11.85 -4.02 -0.47
N ALA A 285 -12.39 -2.81 -0.34
CA ALA A 285 -13.81 -2.53 -0.58
C ALA A 285 -14.24 -2.65 -2.06
N VAL A 286 -13.29 -2.69 -3.01
CA VAL A 286 -13.61 -2.91 -4.43
C VAL A 286 -14.20 -4.30 -4.68
N GLY A 287 -13.86 -5.30 -3.84
CA GLY A 287 -14.43 -6.65 -3.90
C GLY A 287 -13.84 -7.58 -4.95
N ASP A 288 -12.77 -7.16 -5.64
CA ASP A 288 -12.02 -7.97 -6.59
C ASP A 288 -10.84 -8.70 -5.91
N LYS A 289 -10.60 -9.97 -6.29
CA LYS A 289 -9.56 -10.81 -5.66
C LYS A 289 -8.14 -10.33 -5.96
N LEU A 290 -7.87 -9.86 -7.18
CA LEU A 290 -6.54 -9.38 -7.55
C LEU A 290 -6.26 -8.06 -6.84
N ILE A 291 -7.24 -7.16 -6.78
CA ILE A 291 -7.13 -5.89 -6.05
C ILE A 291 -6.96 -6.14 -4.54
N ALA A 292 -7.66 -7.12 -3.96
CA ALA A 292 -7.49 -7.48 -2.56
C ALA A 292 -6.07 -7.99 -2.25
N ALA A 293 -5.47 -8.79 -3.15
CA ALA A 293 -4.07 -9.18 -3.03
C ALA A 293 -3.13 -7.96 -3.09
N ARG A 294 -3.44 -6.97 -3.94
CA ARG A 294 -2.67 -5.72 -4.01
C ARG A 294 -2.83 -4.83 -2.78
N ALA A 295 -3.98 -4.88 -2.13
CA ALA A 295 -4.17 -4.16 -0.87
C ALA A 295 -3.28 -4.75 0.24
N ALA A 296 -3.02 -6.05 0.23
CA ALA A 296 -2.05 -6.66 1.13
C ALA A 296 -0.61 -6.22 0.79
N ASP A 297 -0.25 -6.18 -0.50
CA ASP A 297 1.04 -5.67 -0.97
C ASP A 297 1.28 -4.20 -0.52
N LEU A 298 0.27 -3.33 -0.63
CA LEU A 298 0.37 -1.94 -0.13
C LEU A 298 0.60 -1.88 1.38
N GLY A 299 -0.02 -2.79 2.14
CA GLY A 299 0.21 -2.92 3.58
C GLY A 299 1.64 -3.34 3.93
N ASP A 300 2.24 -4.24 3.15
CA ASP A 300 3.64 -4.67 3.30
C ASP A 300 4.61 -3.49 3.08
N VAL A 301 4.42 -2.77 1.97
CA VAL A 301 5.18 -1.56 1.63
C VAL A 301 5.03 -0.48 2.71
N GLY A 302 3.81 -0.30 3.21
CA GLY A 302 3.52 0.61 4.32
C GLY A 302 4.30 0.26 5.59
N HIS A 303 4.33 -1.03 5.97
CA HIS A 303 5.10 -1.49 7.12
C HIS A 303 6.61 -1.27 6.95
N ARG A 304 7.15 -1.48 5.75
CA ARG A 304 8.58 -1.23 5.47
C ARG A 304 8.98 0.21 5.78
N VAL A 305 8.24 1.19 5.26
CA VAL A 305 8.50 2.61 5.56
C VAL A 305 8.28 2.92 7.04
N LEU A 306 7.25 2.34 7.65
CA LEU A 306 6.96 2.56 9.07
C LEU A 306 8.11 2.09 9.98
N LYS A 307 8.78 0.96 9.65
CA LYS A 307 9.97 0.48 10.36
C LYS A 307 11.12 1.49 10.29
N LEU A 308 11.30 2.15 9.15
CA LEU A 308 12.37 3.14 8.95
C LEU A 308 12.09 4.46 9.68
N ILE A 309 10.81 4.82 9.88
CA ILE A 309 10.41 5.99 10.65
C ILE A 309 10.45 5.73 12.15
N ALA A 310 10.13 4.50 12.57
CA ALA A 310 10.10 4.13 13.99
C ALA A 310 11.52 4.16 14.59
N GLY A 311 11.80 5.15 15.43
CA GLY A 311 13.07 5.25 16.18
C GLY A 311 13.23 4.17 17.26
N VAL A 312 12.14 3.48 17.63
CA VAL A 312 12.13 2.29 18.47
C VAL A 312 11.30 1.24 17.76
N VAL A 313 11.96 0.33 17.07
CA VAL A 313 11.37 -0.96 16.78
C VAL A 313 11.52 -1.76 18.07
N ASP A 314 10.41 -2.23 18.65
CA ASP A 314 10.45 -3.14 19.80
C ASP A 314 10.94 -4.53 19.31
N ASP A 315 12.16 -4.62 18.76
CA ASP A 315 12.74 -5.86 18.25
C ASP A 315 14.27 -5.85 18.17
N GLU A 316 14.86 -6.90 18.74
CA GLU A 316 16.05 -7.51 18.17
C GLU A 316 15.63 -8.15 16.83
N PRO A 317 16.42 -7.98 15.75
CA PRO A 317 16.15 -8.67 14.50
C PRO A 317 15.98 -10.18 14.75
N PHE A 318 14.94 -10.81 14.18
CA PHE A 318 14.84 -12.27 14.19
C PHE A 318 16.00 -12.84 13.37
N ILE A 319 17.09 -13.14 14.05
CA ILE A 319 18.24 -13.84 13.52
C ILE A 319 18.24 -15.20 14.22
N PRO A 320 17.85 -16.27 13.54
CA PRO A 320 18.02 -17.61 14.08
C PRO A 320 19.51 -17.84 14.35
N ASP A 321 19.84 -18.27 15.55
CA ASP A 321 21.16 -18.77 15.92
C ASP A 321 21.37 -20.24 15.48
N GLU A 322 20.29 -20.92 15.13
CA GLU A 322 20.27 -22.29 14.62
C GLU A 322 19.27 -22.45 13.45
N PRO A 323 19.42 -23.47 12.59
CA PRO A 323 18.45 -23.76 11.55
C PRO A 323 17.07 -24.19 12.09
N VAL A 324 16.00 -23.54 11.64
CA VAL A 324 14.62 -23.72 12.14
C VAL A 324 13.59 -23.84 11.02
N ILE A 325 12.41 -24.35 11.37
CA ILE A 325 11.19 -24.28 10.56
C ILE A 325 10.31 -23.15 11.11
N LEU A 326 9.96 -22.19 10.26
CA LEU A 326 9.11 -21.06 10.65
C LEU A 326 7.63 -21.43 10.60
N ILE A 327 6.87 -21.05 11.62
CA ILE A 327 5.41 -21.11 11.63
C ILE A 327 4.89 -19.69 11.77
N ALA A 328 3.97 -19.26 10.91
CA ALA A 328 3.39 -17.92 10.95
C ALA A 328 1.89 -17.95 10.60
N GLU A 329 1.16 -16.87 10.90
CA GLU A 329 -0.21 -16.72 10.39
C GLU A 329 -0.20 -16.41 8.88
N ASP A 330 0.70 -15.52 8.46
CA ASP A 330 1.00 -15.15 7.09
C ASP A 330 2.46 -14.65 7.01
N LEU A 331 3.04 -14.66 5.81
CA LEU A 331 4.33 -14.04 5.51
C LEU A 331 4.16 -13.13 4.31
N THR A 332 4.62 -11.89 4.42
CA THR A 332 4.56 -10.95 3.29
C THR A 332 5.61 -11.31 2.22
N PRO A 333 5.50 -10.77 0.99
CA PRO A 333 6.56 -10.90 0.00
C PRO A 333 7.93 -10.44 0.53
N SER A 334 7.95 -9.33 1.28
CA SER A 334 9.17 -8.82 1.93
C SER A 334 9.76 -9.80 2.96
N ASP A 335 8.92 -10.35 3.85
CA ASP A 335 9.40 -11.31 4.86
C ASP A 335 10.00 -12.54 4.17
N THR A 336 9.26 -13.09 3.20
CA THR A 336 9.63 -14.31 2.50
C THR A 336 10.93 -14.14 1.73
N ALA A 337 11.10 -13.01 1.05
CA ALA A 337 12.31 -12.74 0.27
C ALA A 337 13.54 -12.49 1.15
N SER A 338 13.35 -12.07 2.41
CA SER A 338 14.42 -11.88 3.38
C SER A 338 14.87 -13.18 4.09
N LEU A 339 14.18 -14.29 3.87
CA LEU A 339 14.53 -15.57 4.50
C LEU A 339 15.88 -16.08 3.97
N ASP A 340 16.81 -16.34 4.90
CA ASP A 340 18.09 -16.98 4.60
C ASP A 340 17.93 -18.51 4.59
N PRO A 341 18.11 -19.20 3.44
CA PRO A 341 17.99 -20.65 3.35
C PRO A 341 19.00 -21.43 4.23
N ASN A 342 20.06 -20.77 4.72
CA ASN A 342 21.02 -21.39 5.64
C ASN A 342 20.42 -21.60 7.05
N TYR A 343 19.47 -20.74 7.44
CA TYR A 343 18.85 -20.77 8.77
C TYR A 343 17.37 -21.16 8.72
N ILE A 344 16.68 -20.91 7.60
CA ILE A 344 15.26 -21.23 7.44
C ILE A 344 15.12 -22.47 6.58
N LEU A 345 14.94 -23.62 7.24
CA LEU A 345 14.86 -24.93 6.61
C LEU A 345 13.52 -25.16 5.88
N GLY A 346 12.49 -24.41 6.26
CA GLY A 346 11.13 -24.51 5.74
C GLY A 346 10.20 -23.55 6.48
N PHE A 347 9.00 -23.33 5.95
CA PHE A 347 7.97 -22.58 6.67
C PHE A 347 6.55 -23.12 6.46
N CYS A 348 5.65 -22.80 7.38
CA CYS A 348 4.23 -23.08 7.28
C CYS A 348 3.42 -21.84 7.67
N THR A 349 2.44 -21.47 6.84
CA THR A 349 1.53 -20.35 7.13
C THR A 349 0.10 -20.84 7.33
N ALA A 350 -0.66 -20.16 8.21
CA ALA A 350 -2.07 -20.48 8.43
C ALA A 350 -2.98 -19.98 7.28
N SER A 351 -2.50 -18.95 6.57
CA SER A 351 -3.17 -18.34 5.42
C SER A 351 -2.22 -18.30 4.21
N GLY A 352 -2.78 -18.07 3.03
CA GLY A 352 -2.04 -18.08 1.77
C GLY A 352 -2.56 -19.13 0.79
N GLY A 353 -1.88 -19.28 -0.34
CA GLY A 353 -2.23 -20.28 -1.34
C GLY A 353 -1.07 -20.56 -2.29
N PRO A 354 -1.13 -21.63 -3.08
CA PRO A 354 -0.03 -22.09 -3.93
C PRO A 354 0.32 -21.11 -5.08
N THR A 355 -0.52 -20.11 -5.31
CA THR A 355 -0.34 -19.04 -6.29
C THR A 355 -0.07 -17.67 -5.63
N SER A 356 0.13 -17.62 -4.31
CA SER A 356 0.50 -16.37 -3.64
C SER A 356 1.93 -15.99 -3.99
N HIS A 357 2.27 -14.70 -3.86
CA HIS A 357 3.64 -14.24 -4.02
C HIS A 357 4.60 -14.94 -3.06
N THR A 358 4.18 -15.15 -1.81
CA THR A 358 4.89 -15.93 -0.80
C THR A 358 5.25 -17.32 -1.31
N ALA A 359 4.30 -18.05 -1.94
CA ALA A 359 4.57 -19.35 -2.53
C ALA A 359 5.54 -19.29 -3.71
N ILE A 360 5.42 -18.26 -4.55
CA ILE A 360 6.31 -18.06 -5.71
C ILE A 360 7.75 -17.77 -5.25
N ILE A 361 7.92 -16.92 -4.25
CA ILE A 361 9.23 -16.57 -3.68
C ILE A 361 9.82 -17.78 -2.96
N ALA A 362 9.03 -18.52 -2.17
CA ALA A 362 9.52 -19.74 -1.50
C ALA A 362 10.10 -20.76 -2.46
N ARG A 363 9.45 -21.00 -3.60
CA ARG A 363 9.94 -21.89 -4.66
C ARG A 363 11.27 -21.41 -5.23
N SER A 364 11.43 -20.10 -5.40
CA SER A 364 12.66 -19.56 -5.96
C SER A 364 13.82 -19.54 -4.95
N LEU A 365 13.51 -19.50 -3.65
CA LEU A 365 14.47 -19.72 -2.58
C LEU A 365 14.81 -21.20 -2.37
N GLY A 366 14.03 -22.12 -2.95
CA GLY A 366 14.18 -23.56 -2.71
C GLY A 366 13.80 -23.98 -1.29
N ILE A 367 13.04 -23.15 -0.58
CA ILE A 367 12.61 -23.40 0.80
C ILE A 367 11.28 -24.18 0.76
N PRO A 368 11.17 -25.35 1.38
CA PRO A 368 9.91 -26.10 1.52
C PRO A 368 8.84 -25.27 2.26
N ALA A 369 7.63 -25.20 1.71
CA ALA A 369 6.56 -24.36 2.24
C ALA A 369 5.17 -25.00 2.14
N ILE A 370 4.36 -24.80 3.19
CA ILE A 370 2.98 -25.30 3.35
C ILE A 370 2.03 -24.16 3.70
#